data_AF-A0A2V7X5F8-F1
#
_entry.id   AF-A0A2V7X5F8-F1
#
_cell.length_a   1.000
_cell.length_b   1.000
_cell.length_c   1.000
_cell.angle_alpha   90.00
_cell.angle_beta   90.00
_cell.angle_gamma   90.00
#
_symmetry.space_group_name_H-M   'P 1'
#
loop_
_entity.id
_entity.type
_entity.pdbx_description
1 polymer ?
#
loop_
_entity_poly.entity_id
_entity_poly.type
_entity_poly.pdbx_seq_one_letter_code
_entity_poly.pdbx_strand_id
1 'polypeptide(L)'
;MAIRSLLGLIFVCTATSLLAAQHTTFRFSIGLDEVDTVEFDESRVSADDLKHWMKFTENGYYSSAGISLSGCDENAEARMLKDLQHARQIKAELNQEFGYPSELSPVVNYLKQLLRFNIWLGQQYITFAETRSAPASAYDETNFPECRVIAERIAHEPDAQQQCEQLANAWTQCILKSEYRRMGPYPKARWKAFLDANGIRESVSSTTNE
;
A
#
# COMPACT_ATOMS: atom_id res chain seq x y z
N MET A 1 -8.94 76.75 -42.57
CA MET A 1 -8.95 75.30 -42.85
C MET A 1 -8.01 74.66 -41.84
N ALA A 2 -8.54 74.11 -40.74
CA ALA A 2 -7.75 73.51 -39.67
C ALA A 2 -8.16 72.04 -39.55
N ILE A 3 -7.21 71.14 -39.79
CA ILE A 3 -7.42 69.69 -39.77
C ILE A 3 -7.22 69.19 -38.34
N ARG A 4 -8.25 68.50 -37.83
CA ARG A 4 -8.25 67.69 -36.61
C ARG A 4 -7.28 66.51 -36.77
N SER A 5 -6.50 66.21 -35.73
CA SER A 5 -6.00 64.84 -35.49
C SER A 5 -6.01 64.55 -33.99
N LEU A 6 -6.94 63.68 -33.59
CA LEU A 6 -6.90 62.91 -32.35
C LEU A 6 -5.71 61.92 -32.42
N LEU A 7 -4.95 61.80 -31.34
CA LEU A 7 -4.05 60.66 -31.12
C LEU A 7 -4.42 60.04 -29.77
N GLY A 8 -4.91 58.81 -29.86
CA GLY A 8 -5.55 58.05 -28.80
C GLY A 8 -4.57 57.41 -27.81
N LEU A 9 -5.14 57.07 -26.65
CA LEU A 9 -4.54 56.31 -25.57
C LEU A 9 -3.96 54.97 -26.05
N ILE A 10 -2.75 54.66 -25.60
CA ILE A 10 -2.24 53.29 -25.54
C ILE A 10 -2.36 52.85 -24.07
N PHE A 11 -3.42 52.11 -23.77
CA PHE A 11 -3.54 51.38 -22.51
C PHE A 11 -2.79 50.06 -22.70
N VAL A 12 -1.55 49.98 -22.21
CA VAL A 12 -0.82 48.70 -22.14
C VAL A 12 -1.38 47.94 -20.94
N CYS A 13 -2.39 47.10 -21.17
CA CYS A 13 -2.76 46.06 -20.21
C CYS A 13 -1.62 45.03 -20.19
N THR A 14 -0.68 45.18 -19.26
CA THR A 14 0.18 44.07 -18.85
C THR A 14 -0.72 43.05 -18.16
N ALA A 15 -1.22 42.08 -18.91
CA ALA A 15 -1.78 40.86 -18.35
C ALA A 15 -0.63 40.08 -17.70
N THR A 16 -0.29 40.41 -16.47
CA THR A 16 0.41 39.47 -15.60
C THR A 16 -0.59 38.37 -15.29
N SER A 17 -0.51 37.28 -16.07
CA SER A 17 -1.18 36.03 -15.77
C SER A 17 -0.66 35.53 -14.42
N LEU A 18 -1.30 35.97 -13.33
CA LEU A 18 -1.31 35.24 -12.07
C LEU A 18 -2.05 33.94 -12.34
N LEU A 19 -1.35 32.95 -12.91
CA LEU A 19 -1.67 31.56 -12.66
C LEU A 19 -1.39 31.35 -11.17
N ALA A 20 -2.37 31.71 -10.34
CA ALA A 20 -2.41 31.18 -8.99
C ALA A 20 -2.44 29.65 -9.18
N ALA A 21 -1.35 28.98 -8.84
CA ALA A 21 -1.32 27.53 -8.81
C ALA A 21 -2.53 27.10 -7.97
N GLN A 22 -3.47 26.37 -8.59
CA GLN A 22 -4.68 25.91 -7.92
C GLN A 22 -4.28 24.68 -7.11
N HIS A 23 -3.78 24.95 -5.90
CA HIS A 23 -3.39 23.93 -4.96
C HIS A 23 -4.67 23.33 -4.36
N THR A 24 -4.93 22.07 -4.68
CA THR A 24 -6.05 21.30 -4.14
C THR A 24 -5.53 20.31 -3.11
N THR A 25 -6.36 20.02 -2.11
CA THR A 25 -6.05 19.05 -1.07
C THR A 25 -6.98 17.85 -1.17
N PHE A 26 -6.41 16.65 -1.19
CA PHE A 26 -7.12 15.38 -1.10
C PHE A 26 -6.80 14.72 0.25
N ARG A 27 -7.83 14.17 0.92
CA ARG A 27 -7.67 13.46 2.20
C ARG A 27 -8.18 12.05 2.06
N PHE A 28 -7.42 11.09 2.55
CA PHE A 28 -7.86 9.70 2.66
C PHE A 28 -7.38 9.10 3.97
N SER A 29 -8.22 8.23 4.54
CA SER A 29 -7.89 7.53 5.78
C SER A 29 -6.85 6.44 5.50
N ILE A 30 -5.83 6.40 6.36
CA ILE A 30 -4.87 5.30 6.46
C ILE A 30 -5.10 4.63 7.82
N GLY A 31 -5.65 3.42 7.81
CA GLY A 31 -5.99 2.75 9.08
C GLY A 31 -7.14 3.44 9.82
N LEU A 32 -7.14 3.32 11.16
CA LEU A 32 -8.25 3.78 12.01
C LEU A 32 -8.11 5.25 12.45
N ASP A 33 -6.88 5.71 12.71
CA ASP A 33 -6.62 7.00 13.36
C ASP A 33 -5.59 7.87 12.62
N GLU A 34 -5.25 7.53 11.37
CA GLU A 34 -4.36 8.35 10.54
C GLU A 34 -5.08 8.81 9.28
N VAL A 35 -4.81 10.06 8.89
CA VAL A 35 -5.28 10.64 7.64
C VAL A 35 -4.07 11.10 6.87
N ASP A 36 -3.96 10.62 5.64
CA ASP A 36 -3.02 11.18 4.68
C ASP A 36 -3.67 12.38 3.99
N THR A 37 -2.92 13.46 3.96
CA THR A 37 -3.30 14.71 3.31
C THR A 37 -2.32 14.98 2.19
N VAL A 38 -2.86 15.05 0.98
CA VAL A 38 -2.08 15.25 -0.25
C VAL A 38 -2.47 16.58 -0.89
N GLU A 39 -1.49 17.47 -1.02
CA GLU A 39 -1.60 18.76 -1.69
C GLU A 39 -0.96 18.67 -3.08
N PHE A 40 -1.62 19.17 -4.12
CA PHE A 40 -1.11 19.14 -5.49
C PHE A 40 -1.60 20.33 -6.32
N ASP A 41 -0.85 20.67 -7.37
CA ASP A 41 -1.21 21.70 -8.34
C ASP A 41 -2.03 21.08 -9.50
N GLU A 42 -3.31 21.43 -9.59
CA GLU A 42 -4.24 20.92 -10.62
C GLU A 42 -3.81 21.28 -12.05
N SER A 43 -2.96 22.31 -12.22
CA SER A 43 -2.41 22.65 -13.53
C SER A 43 -1.33 21.66 -14.00
N ARG A 44 -0.80 20.82 -13.10
CA ARG A 44 0.27 19.85 -13.36
C ARG A 44 -0.20 18.40 -13.30
N VAL A 45 -1.13 18.09 -12.40
CA VAL A 45 -1.65 16.74 -12.17
C VAL A 45 -3.17 16.79 -12.04
N SER A 46 -3.88 15.90 -12.72
CA SER A 46 -5.33 15.81 -12.57
C SER A 46 -5.71 15.13 -11.24
N ALA A 47 -6.86 15.48 -10.67
CA ALA A 47 -7.34 14.83 -9.45
C ALA A 47 -7.57 13.31 -9.62
N ASP A 48 -7.89 12.86 -10.84
CA ASP A 48 -8.11 11.45 -11.14
C ASP A 48 -6.80 10.67 -11.23
N ASP A 49 -5.76 11.26 -11.86
CA ASP A 49 -4.41 10.70 -11.85
C ASP A 49 -3.89 10.60 -10.41
N LEU A 50 -4.09 11.65 -9.60
CA LEU A 50 -3.65 11.63 -8.22
C LEU A 50 -4.34 10.50 -7.43
N LYS A 51 -5.67 10.39 -7.50
CA LYS A 51 -6.43 9.32 -6.84
C LYS A 51 -5.96 7.94 -7.29
N HIS A 52 -5.66 7.79 -8.58
CA HIS A 52 -5.12 6.55 -9.13
C HIS A 52 -3.76 6.23 -8.51
N TRP A 53 -2.83 7.18 -8.48
CA TRP A 53 -1.47 6.98 -7.98
C TRP A 53 -1.43 6.76 -6.47
N MET A 54 -2.31 7.41 -5.71
CA MET A 54 -2.37 7.25 -4.25
C MET A 54 -2.78 5.84 -3.82
N LYS A 55 -3.34 5.00 -4.72
CA LYS A 55 -3.54 3.58 -4.42
C LYS A 55 -2.22 2.84 -4.14
N PHE A 56 -1.10 3.34 -4.65
CA PHE A 56 0.22 2.72 -4.56
C PHE A 56 1.06 3.17 -3.35
N THR A 57 0.58 4.09 -2.51
CA THR A 57 1.32 4.52 -1.31
C THR A 57 1.55 3.35 -0.33
N GLU A 58 2.51 3.49 0.58
CA GLU A 58 2.99 2.42 1.48
C GLU A 58 1.87 1.81 2.33
N ASN A 59 0.86 2.61 2.67
CA ASN A 59 -0.32 2.20 3.44
C ASN A 59 -1.62 2.40 2.63
N GLY A 60 -1.52 2.46 1.30
CA GLY A 60 -2.64 2.60 0.39
C GLY A 60 -3.43 1.31 0.19
N TYR A 61 -4.34 1.36 -0.79
CA TYR A 61 -5.29 0.29 -1.11
C TYR A 61 -4.63 -1.07 -1.34
N TYR A 62 -3.50 -1.12 -2.07
CA TYR A 62 -2.83 -2.38 -2.40
C TYR A 62 -2.02 -2.96 -1.23
N SER A 63 -1.49 -2.13 -0.35
CA SER A 63 -0.71 -2.57 0.83
C SER A 63 -1.58 -2.97 2.00
N SER A 64 -2.79 -2.39 2.13
CA SER A 64 -3.73 -2.71 3.21
C SER A 64 -4.42 -4.07 3.04
N ALA A 65 -4.32 -4.68 1.87
CA ALA A 65 -4.87 -6.00 1.59
C ALA A 65 -4.02 -7.09 2.25
N GLY A 66 -4.31 -7.32 3.53
CA GLY A 66 -3.78 -8.40 4.34
C GLY A 66 -4.83 -9.48 4.60
N ILE A 67 -4.40 -10.53 5.31
CA ILE A 67 -5.29 -11.56 5.83
C ILE A 67 -5.29 -11.40 7.34
N SER A 68 -6.46 -11.39 7.97
CA SER A 68 -6.52 -11.36 9.43
C SER A 68 -5.91 -12.64 9.99
N LEU A 69 -4.71 -12.53 10.54
CA LEU A 69 -3.95 -13.64 11.09
C LEU A 69 -4.42 -14.04 12.49
N SER A 70 -5.68 -13.76 12.82
CA SER A 70 -6.23 -13.89 14.17
C SER A 70 -7.10 -15.14 14.33
N GLY A 71 -6.65 -15.99 15.25
CA GLY A 71 -7.49 -16.89 16.01
C GLY A 71 -7.52 -18.32 15.47
N CYS A 72 -7.55 -19.26 16.41
CA CYS A 72 -8.13 -20.59 16.20
C CYS A 72 -9.52 -20.67 16.82
N ASP A 73 -10.22 -19.53 16.86
CA ASP A 73 -11.63 -19.52 17.21
C ASP A 73 -12.46 -20.14 16.09
N GLU A 74 -13.68 -20.54 16.44
CA GLU A 74 -14.63 -21.24 15.57
C GLU A 74 -14.97 -20.49 14.27
N ASN A 75 -14.73 -19.17 14.21
CA ASN A 75 -15.05 -18.34 13.04
C ASN A 75 -13.80 -17.90 12.26
N ALA A 76 -12.60 -18.28 12.70
CA ALA A 76 -11.35 -17.80 12.13
C ALA A 76 -11.20 -18.22 10.65
N GLU A 77 -11.46 -19.48 10.34
CA GLU A 77 -11.34 -20.01 8.98
C GLU A 77 -12.22 -19.23 7.99
N ALA A 78 -13.50 -19.03 8.33
CA ALA A 78 -14.44 -18.29 7.48
C ALA A 78 -14.01 -16.83 7.25
N ARG A 79 -13.49 -16.15 8.30
CA ARG A 79 -12.94 -14.79 8.16
C ARG A 79 -11.71 -14.78 7.25
N MET A 80 -10.77 -15.70 7.47
CA MET A 80 -9.55 -15.80 6.68
C MET A 80 -9.82 -16.14 5.21
N LEU A 81 -10.81 -16.99 4.93
CA LEU A 81 -11.23 -17.31 3.56
C LEU A 81 -11.78 -16.07 2.83
N LYS A 82 -12.58 -15.26 3.53
CA LYS A 82 -13.10 -13.99 2.99
C LYS A 82 -11.96 -13.02 2.70
N ASP A 83 -11.04 -12.84 3.64
CA ASP A 83 -9.89 -11.95 3.47
C ASP A 83 -8.97 -12.43 2.34
N LEU A 84 -8.73 -13.74 2.24
CA LEU A 84 -7.94 -14.35 1.16
C LEU A 84 -8.59 -14.12 -0.21
N GLN A 85 -9.92 -14.24 -0.31
CA GLN A 85 -10.63 -13.94 -1.56
C GLN A 85 -10.48 -12.46 -1.94
N HIS A 86 -10.61 -11.56 -0.97
CA HIS A 86 -10.43 -10.13 -1.18
C HIS A 86 -8.98 -9.80 -1.62
N ALA A 87 -7.97 -10.34 -0.94
CA ALA A 87 -6.56 -10.16 -1.32
C ALA A 87 -6.26 -10.67 -2.74
N ARG A 88 -6.88 -11.80 -3.16
CA ARG A 88 -6.77 -12.31 -4.53
C ARG A 88 -7.40 -11.38 -5.56
N GLN A 89 -8.55 -10.77 -5.24
CA GLN A 89 -9.18 -9.76 -6.10
C GLN A 89 -8.28 -8.53 -6.24
N ILE A 90 -7.78 -7.98 -5.14
CA ILE A 90 -6.86 -6.83 -5.14
C ILE A 90 -5.59 -7.12 -5.92
N LYS A 91 -5.02 -8.33 -5.80
CA LYS A 91 -3.89 -8.76 -6.64
C LYS A 91 -4.24 -8.79 -8.13
N ALA A 92 -5.45 -9.25 -8.48
CA ALA A 92 -5.90 -9.26 -9.87
C ALA A 92 -6.06 -7.83 -10.41
N GLU A 93 -6.62 -6.92 -9.62
CA GLU A 93 -6.71 -5.49 -9.94
C GLU A 93 -5.32 -4.87 -10.14
N LEU A 94 -4.37 -5.07 -9.21
CA LEU A 94 -3.00 -4.54 -9.34
C LEU A 94 -2.27 -5.09 -10.58
N ASN A 95 -2.57 -6.32 -10.99
CA ASN A 95 -2.00 -6.89 -12.20
C ASN A 95 -2.59 -6.28 -13.48
N GLN A 96 -3.78 -5.70 -13.40
CA GLN A 96 -4.44 -4.98 -14.48
C GLN A 96 -4.14 -3.48 -14.44
N GLU A 97 -3.45 -2.98 -13.42
CA GLU A 97 -3.03 -1.58 -13.40
C GLU A 97 -1.99 -1.31 -14.50
N PHE A 98 -2.35 -0.40 -15.40
CA PHE A 98 -1.51 0.11 -16.50
C PHE A 98 -1.65 1.63 -16.57
N GLY A 99 -0.74 2.29 -17.29
CA GLY A 99 -0.80 3.74 -17.49
C GLY A 99 -0.31 4.60 -16.32
N TYR A 100 0.25 4.00 -15.26
CA TYR A 100 0.97 4.76 -14.25
C TYR A 100 2.36 5.18 -14.76
N PRO A 101 2.92 6.31 -14.28
CA PRO A 101 4.26 6.77 -14.62
C PRO A 101 5.33 5.71 -14.35
N SER A 102 6.29 5.55 -15.26
CA SER A 102 7.33 4.51 -15.19
C SER A 102 8.18 4.56 -13.90
N GLU A 103 8.26 5.73 -13.29
CA GLU A 103 8.92 6.02 -12.02
C GLU A 103 8.27 5.24 -10.86
N LEU A 104 6.99 4.90 -10.98
CA LEU A 104 6.25 4.08 -10.01
C LEU A 104 6.42 2.58 -10.23
N SER A 105 7.06 2.11 -11.31
CA SER A 105 7.25 0.68 -11.55
C SER A 105 7.92 -0.07 -10.37
N PRO A 106 8.95 0.48 -9.68
CA PRO A 106 9.51 -0.17 -8.49
C PRO A 106 8.49 -0.32 -7.36
N VAL A 107 7.64 0.70 -7.14
CA VAL A 107 6.59 0.69 -6.11
C VAL A 107 5.54 -0.37 -6.44
N VAL A 108 5.05 -0.38 -7.67
CA VAL A 108 4.07 -1.38 -8.14
C VAL A 108 4.64 -2.80 -8.06
N ASN A 109 5.91 -3.00 -8.43
CA ASN A 109 6.57 -4.30 -8.33
C ASN A 109 6.74 -4.77 -6.88
N TYR A 110 7.00 -3.85 -5.95
CA TYR A 110 7.03 -4.15 -4.51
C TYR A 110 5.64 -4.59 -4.03
N LEU A 111 4.59 -3.85 -4.34
CA LEU A 111 3.21 -4.18 -3.95
C LEU A 111 2.75 -5.53 -4.53
N LYS A 112 3.14 -5.86 -5.77
CA LYS A 112 2.90 -7.17 -6.38
C LYS A 112 3.62 -8.30 -5.63
N GLN A 113 4.80 -8.07 -5.10
CA GLN A 113 5.52 -9.05 -4.27
C GLN A 113 4.83 -9.21 -2.91
N LEU A 114 4.52 -8.08 -2.25
CA LEU A 114 3.81 -8.05 -0.97
C LEU A 114 2.48 -8.79 -1.02
N LEU A 115 1.63 -8.51 -2.02
CA LEU A 115 0.34 -9.19 -2.16
C LEU A 115 0.47 -10.69 -2.41
N ARG A 116 1.44 -11.11 -3.23
CA ARG A 116 1.72 -12.55 -3.43
C ARG A 116 2.10 -13.22 -2.12
N PHE A 117 2.93 -12.56 -1.32
CA PHE A 117 3.35 -13.07 -0.03
C PHE A 117 2.20 -13.11 0.98
N ASN A 118 1.40 -12.04 1.10
CA ASN A 118 0.22 -12.01 1.98
C ASN A 118 -0.76 -13.14 1.65
N ILE A 119 -1.03 -13.38 0.36
CA ILE A 119 -1.88 -14.47 -0.11
C ILE A 119 -1.30 -15.83 0.32
N TRP A 120 -0.01 -16.04 0.10
CA TRP A 120 0.66 -17.27 0.53
C TRP A 120 0.61 -17.46 2.04
N LEU A 121 0.82 -16.40 2.81
CA LEU A 121 0.80 -16.42 4.27
C LEU A 121 -0.56 -16.85 4.79
N GLY A 122 -1.66 -16.26 4.31
CA GLY A 122 -2.99 -16.69 4.77
C GLY A 122 -3.41 -18.07 4.26
N GLN A 123 -2.88 -18.54 3.13
CA GLN A 123 -3.04 -19.94 2.75
C GLN A 123 -2.43 -20.87 3.81
N GLN A 124 -1.27 -20.53 4.39
CA GLN A 124 -0.69 -21.33 5.48
C GLN A 124 -1.59 -21.36 6.71
N TYR A 125 -2.19 -20.23 7.06
CA TYR A 125 -3.12 -20.15 8.19
C TYR A 125 -4.40 -20.98 7.97
N ILE A 126 -4.98 -20.91 6.78
CA ILE A 126 -6.18 -21.70 6.44
C ILE A 126 -5.84 -23.20 6.48
N THR A 127 -4.74 -23.62 5.85
CA THR A 127 -4.29 -25.02 5.90
C THR A 127 -3.99 -25.47 7.34
N PHE A 128 -3.41 -24.60 8.17
CA PHE A 128 -3.20 -24.89 9.58
C PHE A 128 -4.53 -25.07 10.33
N ALA A 129 -5.51 -24.19 10.11
CA ALA A 129 -6.84 -24.28 10.73
C ALA A 129 -7.55 -25.59 10.38
N GLU A 130 -7.47 -26.00 9.10
CA GLU A 130 -8.09 -27.22 8.58
C GLU A 130 -7.39 -28.50 9.05
N THR A 131 -6.05 -28.53 9.04
CA THR A 131 -5.28 -29.78 9.13
C THR A 131 -4.43 -29.91 10.39
N ARG A 132 -4.19 -28.80 11.10
CA ARG A 132 -3.19 -28.70 12.18
C ARG A 132 -1.76 -29.08 11.77
N SER A 133 -1.46 -29.14 10.47
CA SER A 133 -0.12 -29.43 9.95
C SER A 133 0.82 -28.24 10.15
N ALA A 134 2.12 -28.50 10.26
CA ALA A 134 3.14 -27.46 10.28
C ALA A 134 3.00 -26.51 9.07
N PRO A 135 3.01 -25.17 9.27
CA PRO A 135 2.98 -24.23 8.16
C PRO A 135 4.25 -24.34 7.31
N ALA A 136 4.14 -24.16 6.00
CA ALA A 136 5.28 -24.23 5.11
C ALA A 136 6.28 -23.12 5.42
N SER A 137 7.59 -23.44 5.41
CA SER A 137 8.66 -22.45 5.61
C SER A 137 9.48 -22.21 4.35
N ALA A 138 8.85 -22.46 3.20
CA ALA A 138 9.40 -22.21 1.88
C ALA A 138 8.39 -21.41 1.05
N TYR A 139 8.85 -20.34 0.40
CA TYR A 139 8.05 -19.47 -0.44
C TYR A 139 8.91 -18.97 -1.61
N ASP A 140 8.36 -18.99 -2.82
CA ASP A 140 9.00 -18.43 -4.02
C ASP A 140 10.45 -18.94 -4.20
N GLU A 141 10.60 -20.28 -4.14
CA GLU A 141 11.88 -21.03 -4.22
C GLU A 141 12.88 -20.74 -3.09
N THR A 142 12.52 -19.89 -2.14
CA THR A 142 13.34 -19.54 -0.98
C THR A 142 12.95 -20.38 0.22
N ASN A 143 13.93 -20.97 0.89
CA ASN A 143 13.73 -21.70 2.14
C ASN A 143 14.13 -20.84 3.34
N PHE A 144 13.33 -20.89 4.40
CA PHE A 144 13.56 -20.19 5.66
C PHE A 144 13.79 -21.23 6.78
N PRO A 145 15.01 -21.80 6.89
CA PRO A 145 15.29 -22.91 7.78
C PRO A 145 15.02 -22.59 9.26
N GLU A 146 15.23 -21.34 9.67
CA GLU A 146 14.93 -20.86 11.02
C GLU A 146 13.43 -20.90 11.34
N CYS A 147 12.57 -20.58 10.37
CA CYS A 147 11.12 -20.61 10.56
C CYS A 147 10.59 -22.06 10.52
N ARG A 148 11.28 -22.95 9.79
CA ARG A 148 10.94 -24.38 9.77
C ARG A 148 11.05 -25.02 11.15
N VAL A 149 12.09 -24.70 11.92
CA VAL A 149 12.25 -25.23 13.29
C VAL A 149 11.08 -24.81 14.18
N ILE A 150 10.56 -23.59 14.00
CA ILE A 150 9.38 -23.11 14.72
C ILE A 150 8.12 -23.84 14.24
N ALA A 151 7.93 -24.00 12.92
CA ALA A 151 6.80 -24.72 12.35
C ALA A 151 6.72 -26.18 12.82
N GLU A 152 7.86 -26.88 12.85
CA GLU A 152 7.97 -28.25 13.37
C GLU A 152 7.61 -28.31 14.85
N ARG A 153 8.06 -27.34 15.66
CA ARG A 153 7.68 -27.27 17.09
C ARG A 153 6.18 -27.11 17.27
N ILE A 154 5.54 -26.23 16.49
CA ILE A 154 4.10 -26.01 16.53
C ILE A 154 3.34 -27.31 16.25
N ALA A 155 3.74 -28.09 15.24
CA ALA A 155 3.05 -29.33 14.91
C ALA A 155 3.15 -30.43 15.99
N HIS A 156 4.13 -30.34 16.89
CA HIS A 156 4.30 -31.28 18.01
C HIS A 156 3.75 -30.74 19.34
N GLU A 157 3.26 -29.49 19.37
CA GLU A 157 2.66 -28.91 20.56
C GLU A 157 1.29 -29.56 20.83
N PRO A 158 1.08 -30.21 22.00
CA PRO A 158 -0.19 -30.89 22.31
C PRO A 158 -1.34 -29.93 22.59
N ASP A 159 -1.07 -28.70 23.04
CA ASP A 159 -2.11 -27.74 23.36
C ASP A 159 -2.50 -26.93 22.12
N ALA A 160 -3.75 -27.10 21.66
CA ALA A 160 -4.26 -26.44 20.46
C ALA A 160 -4.24 -24.91 20.58
N GLN A 161 -4.44 -24.33 21.76
CA GLN A 161 -4.36 -22.89 21.94
C GLN A 161 -2.91 -22.41 21.81
N GLN A 162 -1.96 -23.12 22.43
CA GLN A 162 -0.54 -22.81 22.29
C GLN A 162 -0.03 -22.97 20.86
N GLN A 163 -0.52 -23.95 20.11
CA GLN A 163 -0.20 -24.07 18.68
C GLN A 163 -0.57 -22.80 17.93
N CYS A 164 -1.76 -22.28 18.19
CA CYS A 164 -2.30 -21.11 17.52
C CYS A 164 -1.60 -19.83 17.93
N GLU A 165 -1.27 -19.66 19.22
CA GLU A 165 -0.46 -18.56 19.71
C GLU A 165 0.95 -18.57 19.11
N GLN A 166 1.56 -19.75 18.98
CA GLN A 166 2.89 -19.89 18.38
C GLN A 166 2.87 -19.66 16.87
N LEU A 167 1.81 -20.07 16.16
CA LEU A 167 1.61 -19.72 14.75
C LEU A 167 1.50 -18.20 14.57
N ALA A 168 0.59 -17.58 15.34
CA ALA A 168 0.30 -16.14 15.30
C ALA A 168 1.52 -15.27 15.62
N ASN A 169 2.33 -15.71 16.58
CA ASN A 169 3.46 -14.93 17.06
C ASN A 169 4.79 -15.43 16.50
N ALA A 170 5.23 -16.62 16.91
CA ALA A 170 6.60 -17.07 16.65
C ALA A 170 6.86 -17.34 15.17
N TRP A 171 6.02 -18.15 14.52
CA TRP A 171 6.23 -18.50 13.12
C TRP A 171 5.97 -17.32 12.19
N THR A 172 4.90 -16.58 12.44
CA THR A 172 4.53 -15.41 11.62
C THR A 172 5.55 -14.29 11.68
N GLN A 173 6.06 -13.96 12.88
CA GLN A 173 7.12 -12.96 13.00
C GLN A 173 8.41 -13.42 12.32
N CYS A 174 8.72 -14.73 12.39
CA CYS A 174 9.86 -15.29 11.69
C CYS A 174 9.72 -15.12 10.17
N ILE A 175 8.59 -15.57 9.61
CA ILE A 175 8.41 -15.59 8.15
C ILE A 175 8.30 -14.18 7.57
N LEU A 176 7.59 -13.27 8.26
CA LEU A 176 7.50 -11.85 7.88
C LEU A 176 8.89 -11.21 7.88
N LYS A 177 9.67 -11.42 8.94
CA LYS A 177 11.02 -10.85 9.06
C LYS A 177 11.95 -11.36 7.96
N SER A 178 11.93 -12.67 7.69
CA SER A 178 12.81 -13.28 6.69
C SER A 178 12.40 -12.84 5.27
N GLU A 179 11.10 -12.77 4.98
CA GLU A 179 10.61 -12.32 3.69
C GLU A 179 10.84 -10.81 3.48
N TYR A 180 10.56 -9.94 4.45
CA TYR A 180 10.82 -8.51 4.31
C TYR A 180 12.31 -8.21 4.16
N ARG A 181 13.18 -9.01 4.77
CA ARG A 181 14.62 -8.92 4.50
C ARG A 181 14.96 -9.26 3.05
N ARG A 182 14.28 -10.26 2.46
CA ARG A 182 14.49 -10.70 1.07
C ARG A 182 13.94 -9.70 0.05
N MET A 183 12.68 -9.28 0.23
CA MET A 183 11.99 -8.32 -0.64
C MET A 183 12.64 -6.92 -0.57
N GLY A 184 13.23 -6.57 0.57
CA GLY A 184 13.73 -5.22 0.85
C GLY A 184 12.61 -4.30 1.35
N PRO A 185 12.94 -3.05 1.71
CA PRO A 185 11.95 -2.08 2.19
C PRO A 185 11.09 -1.55 1.04
N TYR A 186 9.93 -0.98 1.38
CA TYR A 186 9.12 -0.19 0.43
C TYR A 186 10.00 0.89 -0.25
N PRO A 187 9.90 1.11 -1.57
CA PRO A 187 10.72 2.06 -2.32
C PRO A 187 10.47 3.56 -2.00
N LYS A 188 10.58 3.98 -0.74
CA LYS A 188 10.29 5.34 -0.24
C LYS A 188 10.97 6.45 -1.05
N ALA A 189 12.24 6.25 -1.41
CA ALA A 189 12.98 7.24 -2.19
C ALA A 189 12.41 7.44 -3.60
N ARG A 190 11.93 6.35 -4.24
CA ARG A 190 11.30 6.41 -5.57
C ARG A 190 9.91 7.04 -5.48
N TRP A 191 9.12 6.65 -4.48
CA TRP A 191 7.83 7.26 -4.17
C TRP A 191 7.97 8.77 -3.96
N LYS A 192 8.87 9.17 -3.06
CA LYS A 192 9.13 10.59 -2.78
C LYS A 192 9.60 11.37 -4.00
N ALA A 193 10.55 10.84 -4.77
CA ALA A 193 11.04 11.50 -5.98
C ALA A 193 9.93 11.70 -7.01
N PHE A 194 9.02 10.72 -7.14
CA PHE A 194 7.84 10.82 -7.98
C PHE A 194 6.90 11.95 -7.53
N LEU A 195 6.59 12.03 -6.24
CA LEU A 195 5.76 13.10 -5.68
C LEU A 195 6.39 14.47 -5.92
N ASP A 196 7.68 14.62 -5.60
CA ASP A 196 8.42 15.87 -5.75
C ASP A 196 8.43 16.36 -7.21
N ALA A 197 8.68 15.46 -8.18
CA ALA A 197 8.71 15.79 -9.61
C ALA A 197 7.36 16.34 -10.11
N ASN A 198 6.26 15.82 -9.56
CA ASN A 198 4.90 16.20 -9.90
C ASN A 198 4.36 17.35 -9.04
N GLY A 199 5.15 17.88 -8.09
CA GLY A 199 4.73 18.96 -7.19
C GLY A 199 3.64 18.53 -6.21
N ILE A 200 3.62 17.25 -5.87
CA ILE A 200 2.70 16.64 -4.91
C ILE A 200 3.37 16.66 -3.53
N ARG A 201 2.68 17.14 -2.51
CA ARG A 201 3.12 17.07 -1.11
C ARG A 201 2.20 16.13 -0.35
N GLU A 202 2.76 15.06 0.18
CA GLU A 202 2.08 14.07 1.03
C GLU A 202 2.44 14.38 2.50
N SER A 203 1.44 14.32 3.39
CA SER A 203 1.61 14.56 4.82
C SER A 203 0.62 13.70 5.61
N VAL A 204 1.16 12.90 6.53
CA VAL A 204 0.35 12.06 7.41
C VAL A 204 0.10 12.82 8.71
N SER A 205 -1.15 12.87 9.14
CA SER A 205 -1.57 13.43 10.42
C SER A 205 -2.38 12.41 11.20
N SER A 206 -2.14 12.32 12.51
CA SER A 206 -2.97 11.53 13.42
C SER A 206 -4.27 12.28 13.73
N THR A 207 -5.39 11.57 13.77
CA THR A 207 -6.69 12.09 14.22
C THR A 207 -6.89 11.91 15.73
N THR A 208 -5.96 11.24 16.41
CA THR A 208 -5.92 11.16 17.87
C THR A 208 -5.30 12.46 18.39
N ASN A 209 -6.15 13.42 18.75
CA ASN A 209 -5.71 14.59 19.50
C ASN A 209 -5.16 14.13 20.87
N GLU A 210 -4.02 14.67 21.28
CA GLU A 210 -3.61 14.71 22.70
C GLU A 210 -4.70 15.35 23.57
#